data_AF-A0A2W2CSK2-F1
#
_entry.id   AF-A0A2W2CSK2-F1
#
_cell.length_a   1.000
_cell.length_b   1.000
_cell.length_c   1.000
_cell.angle_alpha   90.00
_cell.angle_beta   90.00
_cell.angle_gamma   90.00
#
_symmetry.space_group_name_H-M   'P 1'
#
loop_
_entity.id
_entity.type
_entity.pdbx_description
1 polymer ?
#
loop_
_entity_poly.entity_id
_entity_poly.type
_entity_poly.pdbx_seq_one_letter_code
_entity_poly.pdbx_strand_id
1 'polypeptide(L)'
;MSLLRTALCVALSSEEEIEVVAEVAGTGELSAMVRRHRPDVVLVDLASDVPQPAEVVAQITGAAPGTAVLAMGRRWSPALVGDLLAAGARGPGGRHSGAGPVAAR
;
A
#
# COMPACT_ATOMS: atom_id res chain seq x y z
N MET A 1 -13.32 -3.45 -5.08
CA MET A 1 -13.25 -3.11 -6.53
C MET A 1 -11.92 -3.60 -7.11
N SER A 2 -11.86 -4.79 -7.72
CA SER A 2 -10.60 -5.48 -8.05
C SER A 2 -9.90 -5.04 -9.34
N LEU A 3 -10.57 -4.33 -10.26
CA LEU A 3 -10.00 -3.98 -11.57
C LEU A 3 -8.73 -3.11 -11.47
N LEU A 4 -8.71 -2.14 -10.56
CA LEU A 4 -7.53 -1.30 -10.35
C LEU A 4 -6.37 -2.16 -9.83
N ARG A 5 -6.62 -3.01 -8.81
CA ARG A 5 -5.60 -3.91 -8.26
C ARG A 5 -5.00 -4.82 -9.34
N THR A 6 -5.83 -5.48 -10.14
CA THR A 6 -5.37 -6.37 -11.21
C THR A 6 -4.59 -5.62 -12.29
N ALA A 7 -5.08 -4.45 -12.71
CA ALA A 7 -4.37 -3.62 -13.70
C ALA A 7 -2.99 -3.16 -13.18
N LEU A 8 -2.88 -2.86 -11.88
CA LEU A 8 -1.62 -2.49 -11.25
C LEU A 8 -0.66 -3.65 -11.13
N CYS A 9 -1.12 -4.83 -10.69
CA CYS A 9 -0.28 -6.02 -10.69
C CYS A 9 0.24 -6.34 -12.09
N VAL A 10 -0.59 -6.22 -13.13
CA VAL A 10 -0.16 -6.47 -14.52
C VAL A 10 0.85 -5.43 -15.00
N ALA A 11 0.59 -4.14 -14.76
CA ALA A 11 1.52 -3.06 -15.13
C ALA A 11 2.84 -3.14 -14.36
N LEU A 12 2.79 -3.62 -13.12
CA LEU A 12 3.95 -3.81 -12.28
C LEU A 12 4.82 -4.97 -12.70
N SER A 13 4.20 -6.11 -12.95
CA SER A 13 4.90 -7.32 -13.36
C SER A 13 5.50 -7.21 -14.77
N SER A 14 5.16 -6.17 -15.54
CA SER A 14 5.83 -5.85 -16.81
C SER A 14 7.08 -4.99 -16.65
N GLU A 15 7.32 -4.40 -15.47
CA GLU A 15 8.54 -3.66 -15.18
C GLU A 15 9.63 -4.61 -14.69
N GLU A 16 10.80 -4.56 -15.32
CA GLU A 16 11.90 -5.50 -15.09
C GLU A 16 12.53 -5.37 -13.69
N GLU A 17 12.35 -4.20 -13.06
CA GLU A 17 12.83 -3.86 -11.72
C GLU A 17 11.84 -4.24 -10.62
N ILE A 18 10.66 -4.77 -10.97
CA ILE A 18 9.55 -4.89 -10.03
C ILE A 18 8.98 -6.31 -10.00
N GLU A 19 9.08 -6.94 -8.83
CA GLU A 19 8.51 -8.26 -8.59
C GLU A 19 7.33 -8.18 -7.61
N VAL A 20 6.14 -8.58 -8.07
CA VAL A 20 4.97 -8.73 -7.19
C VAL A 20 5.09 -10.03 -6.39
N VAL A 21 5.61 -9.92 -5.16
CA VAL A 21 5.88 -11.09 -4.29
C VAL A 21 4.65 -11.65 -3.56
N ALA A 22 3.56 -10.87 -3.43
CA ALA A 22 2.32 -11.29 -2.79
C ALA A 22 1.14 -10.38 -3.14
N GLU A 23 -0.08 -10.93 -3.15
CA GLU A 23 -1.34 -10.19 -3.25
C GLU A 23 -2.25 -10.60 -2.10
N VAL A 24 -2.85 -9.62 -1.41
CA VAL A 24 -3.71 -9.88 -0.24
C VAL A 24 -5.06 -9.20 -0.45
N ALA A 25 -6.15 -9.91 -0.18
CA ALA A 25 -7.50 -9.40 -0.36
C ALA A 25 -8.05 -8.63 0.86
N GLY A 26 -7.41 -8.74 2.02
CA GLY A 26 -7.86 -8.12 3.26
C GLY A 26 -6.74 -7.83 4.25
N THR A 27 -7.00 -6.95 5.21
CA THR A 27 -6.01 -6.43 6.16
C THR A 27 -5.54 -7.47 7.19
N GLY A 28 -6.35 -8.49 7.49
CA GLY A 28 -6.04 -9.50 8.52
C GLY A 28 -4.82 -10.37 8.23
N GLU A 29 -4.53 -10.65 6.95
CA GLU A 29 -3.39 -11.49 6.54
C GLU A 29 -2.15 -10.66 6.19
N LEU A 30 -2.28 -9.34 6.15
CA LEU A 30 -1.28 -8.42 5.63
C LEU A 30 0.04 -8.50 6.42
N SER A 31 -0.04 -8.50 7.74
CA SER A 31 1.15 -8.57 8.59
C SER A 31 1.92 -9.89 8.44
N ALA A 32 1.20 -11.01 8.23
CA ALA A 32 1.82 -12.31 8.01
C ALA A 32 2.52 -12.37 6.64
N MET A 33 1.90 -11.80 5.60
CA MET A 33 2.49 -11.72 4.26
C MET A 33 3.70 -10.80 4.19
N VAL A 34 3.64 -9.64 4.84
CA VAL A 34 4.78 -8.72 4.94
C VAL A 34 5.96 -9.38 5.66
N ARG A 35 5.73 -10.10 6.77
CA ARG A 35 6.80 -10.83 7.46
C ARG A 35 7.40 -11.94 6.61
N ARG A 36 6.56 -12.66 5.86
CA ARG A 36 6.97 -13.82 5.04
C ARG A 36 7.76 -13.39 3.81
N HIS A 37 7.29 -12.38 3.09
CA HIS A 37 7.84 -12.00 1.80
C HIS A 37 8.85 -10.85 1.89
N ARG A 38 8.90 -10.13 3.02
CA ARG A 38 9.80 -8.99 3.27
C ARG A 38 9.87 -8.03 2.07
N PRO A 39 8.72 -7.49 1.61
CA PRO A 39 8.71 -6.59 0.46
C PRO A 39 9.40 -5.27 0.79
N ASP A 40 10.05 -4.68 -0.21
CA ASP A 40 10.61 -3.33 -0.11
C ASP A 40 9.51 -2.26 -0.12
N VAL A 41 8.44 -2.50 -0.89
CA VAL A 41 7.27 -1.62 -0.96
C VAL A 41 5.97 -2.40 -0.78
N VAL A 42 5.05 -1.87 0.05
CA VAL A 42 3.67 -2.35 0.18
C VAL A 42 2.71 -1.30 -0.33
N LEU A 43 1.80 -1.78 -1.17
CA LEU A 43 0.73 -0.99 -1.74
C LEU A 43 -0.59 -1.28 -1.04
N VAL A 44 -1.20 -0.25 -0.46
CA VAL A 44 -2.46 -0.44 0.28
C VAL A 44 -3.53 0.53 -0.22
N ASP A 45 -4.67 -0.03 -0.64
CA ASP A 45 -5.88 0.75 -0.97
C ASP A 45 -6.65 1.05 0.32
N LEU A 46 -6.49 2.28 0.82
CA LEU A 46 -7.24 2.82 1.96
C LEU A 46 -8.52 3.47 1.44
N ALA A 47 -9.34 2.66 0.78
CA ALA A 47 -10.67 3.06 0.39
C ALA A 47 -11.51 3.47 1.62
N SER A 48 -12.57 4.25 1.39
CA SER A 48 -13.36 4.88 2.46
C SER A 48 -14.02 3.90 3.44
N ASP A 49 -14.02 2.61 3.15
CA ASP A 49 -14.55 1.51 3.96
C ASP A 49 -13.51 0.86 4.88
N VAL A 50 -12.22 1.24 4.79
CA VAL A 50 -11.20 0.80 5.74
C VAL A 50 -11.44 1.51 7.08
N PRO A 51 -11.77 0.79 8.17
CA PRO A 51 -12.21 1.42 9.42
C PRO A 51 -11.11 2.25 10.10
N GLN A 52 -9.87 1.78 10.04
CA GLN A 52 -8.72 2.36 10.76
C GLN A 52 -7.48 2.36 9.86
N PRO A 53 -7.41 3.27 8.88
CA PRO A 53 -6.37 3.27 7.85
C PRO A 53 -4.95 3.45 8.41
N ALA A 54 -4.79 4.26 9.47
CA ALA A 54 -3.51 4.43 10.14
C ALA A 54 -3.05 3.17 10.89
N GLU A 55 -3.98 2.39 11.45
CA GLU A 55 -3.65 1.13 12.13
C GLU A 55 -3.15 0.09 11.14
N VAL A 56 -3.72 0.03 9.94
CA VAL A 56 -3.23 -0.84 8.86
C VAL A 56 -1.79 -0.49 8.49
N VAL A 57 -1.47 0.80 8.35
CA VAL A 57 -0.09 1.23 8.07
C VAL A 57 0.84 0.85 9.21
N ALA A 58 0.45 1.11 10.45
CA ALA A 58 1.25 0.79 11.64
C ALA A 58 1.52 -0.73 11.75
N GLN A 59 0.56 -1.57 11.38
CA GLN A 59 0.76 -3.02 11.34
C GLN A 59 1.81 -3.45 10.32
N ILE A 60 1.87 -2.80 9.16
CA ILE A 60 2.85 -3.10 8.11
C ILE A 60 4.25 -2.65 8.55
N THR A 61 4.37 -1.38 8.96
CA THR A 61 5.65 -0.78 9.36
C THR A 61 6.20 -1.43 10.62
N GLY A 62 5.34 -1.84 11.55
CA GLY A 62 5.73 -2.62 12.72
C GLY A 62 6.16 -4.06 12.38
N ALA A 63 5.53 -4.69 11.38
CA ALA A 63 5.88 -6.04 10.94
C ALA A 63 7.21 -6.09 10.16
N ALA A 64 7.54 -5.02 9.41
CA ALA A 64 8.80 -4.88 8.70
C ALA A 64 9.20 -3.39 8.60
N PRO A 65 10.07 -2.89 9.49
CA PRO A 65 10.48 -1.49 9.51
C PRO A 65 11.21 -1.00 8.25
N GLY A 66 11.77 -1.93 7.47
CA GLY A 66 12.41 -1.62 6.18
C GLY A 66 11.44 -1.46 5.01
N THR A 67 10.18 -1.86 5.18
CA THR A 67 9.17 -1.81 4.12
C THR A 67 8.56 -0.41 4.01
N ALA A 68 8.62 0.18 2.82
CA ALA A 68 7.91 1.42 2.52
C ALA A 68 6.43 1.15 2.28
N VAL A 69 5.55 1.97 2.87
CA VAL A 69 4.10 1.86 2.66
C VAL A 69 3.61 3.01 1.79
N LEU A 70 3.07 2.67 0.61
CA LEU A 70 2.42 3.60 -0.29
C LEU A 70 0.89 3.43 -0.18
N ALA A 71 0.27 4.41 0.45
CA ALA A 71 -1.18 4.43 0.63
C ALA A 71 -1.87 5.07 -0.57
N MET A 72 -2.89 4.39 -1.08
CA MET A 72 -3.84 4.94 -2.04
C MET A 72 -5.16 5.27 -1.34
N GLY A 73 -5.89 6.25 -1.86
CA GLY A 73 -7.21 6.57 -1.34
C GLY A 73 -7.99 7.43 -2.31
N ARG A 74 -9.32 7.34 -2.26
CA ARG A 74 -10.20 8.18 -3.09
C ARG A 74 -10.37 9.59 -2.53
N ARG A 75 -10.27 9.75 -1.21
CA ARG A 75 -10.29 11.06 -0.52
C ARG A 75 -9.12 11.12 0.44
N TRP A 76 -8.41 12.24 0.38
CA TRP A 76 -7.37 12.60 1.32
C TRP A 76 -7.85 13.81 2.11
N SER A 77 -7.69 13.77 3.42
CA SER A 77 -7.82 14.94 4.29
C SER A 77 -6.47 15.21 4.96
N PRO A 78 -6.15 16.46 5.32
CA PRO A 78 -4.90 16.77 6.01
C PRO A 78 -4.72 15.96 7.31
N ALA A 79 -5.81 15.75 8.05
CA ALA A 79 -5.81 14.91 9.25
C ALA A 79 -5.44 13.45 8.93
N LEU A 80 -6.09 12.84 7.95
CA LEU A 80 -5.79 11.47 7.53
C LEU A 80 -4.35 11.32 7.03
N VAL A 81 -3.86 12.28 6.24
CA VAL A 81 -2.47 12.29 5.77
C VAL A 81 -1.51 12.38 6.95
N GLY A 82 -1.78 13.25 7.93
CA GLY A 82 -1.01 13.36 9.15
C GLY A 82 -0.96 12.03 9.93
N ASP A 83 -2.11 11.38 10.11
CA ASP A 83 -2.21 10.10 10.82
C ASP A 83 -1.43 8.98 10.11
N LEU A 84 -1.46 8.93 8.78
CA LEU A 84 -0.73 7.93 8.00
C LEU A 84 0.77 8.16 8.01
N LEU A 85 1.22 9.41 7.90
CA LEU A 85 2.63 9.76 8.01
C LEU A 85 3.15 9.43 9.42
N ALA A 86 2.36 9.73 10.46
CA ALA A 86 2.68 9.36 11.84
C ALA A 86 2.75 7.84 12.05
N ALA A 87 1.93 7.07 11.33
CA ALA A 87 1.97 5.61 11.32
C ALA A 87 3.13 5.01 10.49
N GLY A 88 3.91 5.85 9.80
CA GLY A 88 5.09 5.47 9.04
C GLY A 88 4.89 5.29 7.53
N ALA A 89 3.78 5.78 6.96
CA ALA A 89 3.61 5.84 5.50
C ALA A 89 4.62 6.81 4.87
N ARG A 90 5.10 6.49 3.66
CA ARG A 90 5.94 7.41 2.87
C ARG A 90 5.08 8.11 1.81
N GLY A 91 4.34 9.13 2.25
CA GLY A 91 3.61 10.09 1.39
C GLY A 91 2.24 9.62 0.85
N PRO A 92 1.21 10.50 0.80
CA PRO A 92 -0.05 10.20 0.12
C PRO A 92 0.06 10.46 -1.40
N GLY A 93 -0.29 9.47 -2.21
CA GLY A 93 -0.45 9.66 -3.66
C GLY A 93 -1.63 10.60 -3.98
N GLY A 94 -1.35 11.89 -4.14
CA GLY A 94 -2.31 12.90 -4.58
C GLY A 94 -2.54 12.82 -6.10
N ARG A 95 -3.81 12.65 -6.50
CA ARG A 95 -4.30 12.52 -7.88
C ARG A 95 -3.57 13.45 -8.86
N HIS A 96 -2.88 12.84 -9.83
CA HIS A 96 -2.65 13.39 -11.16
C HIS A 96 -3.03 12.31 -12.18
N SER A 97 -3.64 12.73 -13.28
CA SER A 97 -3.97 11.88 -14.43
C SER A 97 -2.82 10.92 -14.75
N GLY A 98 -3.14 9.62 -14.80
CA GLY A 98 -2.28 8.58 -15.35
C GLY A 98 -0.99 8.30 -14.58
N ALA A 99 -1.06 7.56 -13.47
CA ALA A 99 0.03 6.70 -12.98
C ALA A 99 -0.46 5.87 -11.79
N GLY A 100 -0.18 4.57 -11.85
CA GLY A 100 -0.59 3.58 -10.87
C GLY A 100 0.30 3.56 -9.62
N PRO A 101 -0.15 2.95 -8.53
CA PRO A 101 0.66 2.58 -7.40
C PRO A 101 1.28 1.19 -7.64
N VAL A 102 2.56 1.10 -7.28
CA VAL A 102 3.55 0.16 -7.79
C VAL A 102 4.33 -0.44 -6.61
N ALA A 103 4.35 -1.77 -6.44
CA ALA A 103 5.12 -2.48 -5.43
C ALA A 103 6.48 -2.89 -6.01
N ALA A 104 7.47 -1.99 -5.97
CA ALA A 104 8.83 -2.22 -6.49
C ALA A 104 9.73 -2.93 -5.47
N ARG A 105 10.73 -3.67 -5.97
CA ARG A 105 12.00 -3.88 -5.28
C ARG A 105 12.94 -2.73 -5.63
#